data_AF-A0A7W1LQZ1-F1
#
_entry.id   AF-A0A7W1LQZ1-F1
#
_cell.length_a   1.000
_cell.length_b   1.000
_cell.length_c   1.000
_cell.angle_alpha   90.00
_cell.angle_beta   90.00
_cell.angle_gamma   90.00
#
_symmetry.space_group_name_H-M   'P 1'
#
loop_
_entity.id
_entity.type
_entity.pdbx_description
1 polymer ?
#
loop_
_entity_poly.entity_id
_entity_poly.type
_entity_poly.pdbx_seq_one_letter_code
_entity_poly.pdbx_strand_id
1 'polypeptide(L)' 'MAASRKPAAGAIELEVDGIDVRFTSPDRLYFPETGATKLDVARYYQAVGPGIVNALRERPC' A
#
# COMPACT_ATOMS: atom_id res chain seq x y z
N MET A 1 -23.67 4.46 7.98
CA MET A 1 -22.82 3.81 9.00
C MET A 1 -21.46 4.48 8.94
N ALA A 2 -21.13 5.34 9.91
CA ALA A 2 -19.82 5.97 9.96
C ALA A 2 -18.77 4.92 10.31
N ALA A 3 -17.80 4.69 9.44
CA ALA A 3 -16.68 3.80 9.73
C ALA A 3 -15.94 4.33 10.96
N SER A 4 -15.95 3.55 12.05
CA SER A 4 -15.20 3.86 13.27
C SER A 4 -13.73 4.02 12.92
N ARG A 5 -13.14 5.18 13.25
CA ARG A 5 -11.73 5.45 12.99
C ARG A 5 -10.90 4.67 14.00
N LYS A 6 -10.42 3.47 13.62
CA LYS A 6 -9.36 2.76 14.35
C LYS A 6 -8.17 3.73 14.49
N PRO A 7 -7.52 3.84 15.67
CA PRO A 7 -6.29 4.60 15.77
C PRO A 7 -5.30 4.01 14.76
N ALA A 8 -4.78 4.84 13.87
CA ALA A 8 -3.85 4.39 12.85
C ALA A 8 -2.65 3.75 13.55
N ALA A 9 -2.30 2.51 13.18
CA ALA A 9 -1.00 2.00 13.56
C ALA A 9 0.07 2.99 13.07
N GLY A 10 1.17 3.07 13.82
CA GLY A 10 2.31 3.90 13.47
C GLY A 10 2.89 3.57 12.10
N ALA A 11 3.93 4.30 11.70
CA ALA A 11 4.67 3.92 10.49
C ALA A 11 5.25 2.51 10.63
N ILE A 12 5.20 1.73 9.55
CA ILE A 12 5.87 0.43 9.42
C ILE A 12 6.95 0.54 8.34
N GLU A 13 7.91 -0.37 8.35
CA GLU A 13 8.88 -0.51 7.24
C GLU A 13 8.43 -1.64 6.31
N LEU A 14 8.39 -1.35 5.02
CA LEU A 14 8.13 -2.34 3.97
C LEU A 14 9.42 -2.62 3.22
N GLU A 15 9.93 -3.84 3.31
CA GLU A 15 11.03 -4.30 2.45
C GLU A 15 10.47 -4.58 1.05
N VAL A 16 11.05 -3.94 0.03
CA VAL A 16 10.68 -4.07 -1.39
C VAL A 16 11.96 -4.19 -2.21
N ASP A 17 12.24 -5.38 -2.75
CA ASP A 17 13.41 -5.65 -3.58
C ASP A 17 14.75 -5.18 -2.96
N GLY A 18 14.90 -5.37 -1.64
CA GLY A 18 16.06 -4.98 -0.85
C GLY A 18 16.05 -3.52 -0.38
N ILE A 19 14.97 -2.78 -0.64
CA ILE A 19 14.81 -1.38 -0.25
C ILE A 19 13.77 -1.27 0.87
N ASP A 20 14.18 -0.74 2.02
CA ASP A 20 13.27 -0.43 3.12
C ASP A 20 12.51 0.87 2.83
N VAL A 21 11.18 0.77 2.79
CA VAL A 21 10.27 1.88 2.52
C VAL A 21 9.41 2.17 3.75
N ARG A 22 9.64 3.34 4.35
CA ARG A 22 8.82 3.84 5.45
C ARG A 22 7.38 4.09 5.01
N PHE A 23 6.44 3.37 5.58
CA PHE A 23 5.04 3.36 5.19
C PHE A 23 4.12 3.78 6.33
N THR A 24 3.38 4.88 6.13
CA THR A 24 2.53 5.49 7.16
C THR A 24 1.05 5.18 6.97
N SER A 25 0.29 5.20 8.07
CA SER A 25 -1.18 5.00 8.10
C SER A 25 -1.62 3.70 7.39
N PRO A 26 -1.06 2.53 7.76
CA PRO A 26 -1.35 1.28 7.07
C PRO A 26 -2.83 0.90 7.15
N ASP A 27 -3.49 1.15 8.29
CA ASP A 27 -4.92 0.83 8.50
C ASP A 27 -5.90 1.81 7.82
N ARG A 28 -5.42 2.85 7.11
CA ARG A 28 -6.32 3.80 6.47
C ARG A 28 -7.11 3.10 5.36
N LEU A 29 -8.43 3.06 5.49
CA LEU A 29 -9.32 2.55 4.44
C LEU A 29 -9.19 3.41 3.17
N TYR A 30 -8.84 2.77 2.06
CA TYR A 30 -8.78 3.38 0.72
C TYR A 30 -10.02 3.04 -0.09
N PHE A 31 -10.53 1.82 0.06
CA PHE A 31 -11.73 1.34 -0.63
C PHE A 31 -12.75 0.85 0.42
N PRO A 32 -13.63 1.74 0.94
CA PRO A 32 -14.56 1.39 2.02
C PRO A 32 -15.53 0.27 1.68
N GLU A 33 -15.94 0.14 0.41
CA GLU A 33 -16.89 -0.86 -0.05
C GLU A 33 -16.34 -2.29 0.07
N THR A 34 -15.04 -2.46 -0.18
CA THR A 34 -14.34 -3.75 -0.07
C THR A 34 -13.60 -3.92 1.26
N GLY A 35 -13.53 -2.85 2.06
CA GLY A 35 -12.74 -2.80 3.28
C GLY A 35 -11.22 -2.72 3.06
N ALA A 36 -10.75 -2.55 1.81
CA ALA A 36 -9.32 -2.55 1.52
C ALA A 36 -8.63 -1.29 2.07
N THR A 37 -7.54 -1.53 2.79
CA THR A 37 -6.70 -0.53 3.43
C THR A 37 -5.57 -0.07 2.50
N LYS A 38 -4.90 1.01 2.90
CA LYS A 38 -3.69 1.51 2.24
C LYS A 38 -2.60 0.43 2.18
N LEU A 39 -2.45 -0.36 3.24
CA LEU A 39 -1.49 -1.47 3.27
C LEU A 39 -1.84 -2.56 2.25
N ASP A 40 -3.13 -2.88 2.10
CA ASP A 40 -3.56 -3.88 1.11
C ASP A 40 -3.20 -3.46 -0.31
N VAL A 41 -3.35 -2.17 -0.63
CA VAL A 41 -2.95 -1.61 -1.93
C VAL A 41 -1.43 -1.73 -2.13
N ALA A 42 -0.63 -1.40 -1.12
CA ALA A 42 0.82 -1.53 -1.21
C ALA A 42 1.26 -2.98 -1.42
N ARG A 43 0.66 -3.93 -0.68
CA ARG A 43 0.93 -5.37 -0.84
C ARG A 43 0.47 -5.91 -2.19
N TYR A 44 -0.64 -5.40 -2.72
CA TYR A 44 -1.05 -5.71 -4.08
C TYR A 44 0.02 -5.30 -5.09
N TYR A 45 0.50 -4.04 -5.05
CA TYR A 45 1.57 -3.59 -5.95
C TYR A 45 2.87 -4.36 -5.78
N GLN A 46 3.22 -4.78 -4.56
CA GLN A 46 4.38 -5.64 -4.33
C GLN A 46 4.20 -7.01 -5.01
N ALA A 47 3.01 -7.62 -4.91
CA ALA A 47 2.72 -8.92 -5.52
C ALA A 47 2.77 -8.87 -7.05
N VAL A 48 2.33 -7.77 -7.67
CA VAL A 48 2.34 -7.60 -9.13
C VAL A 48 3.54 -6.83 -9.68
N GLY A 49 4.41 -6.33 -8.81
CA GLY A 49 5.56 -5.46 -9.10
C GLY A 49 6.48 -6.00 -10.20
N PRO A 50 6.89 -7.28 -10.15
CA PRO A 50 7.74 -7.89 -11.19
C PRO A 50 7.16 -7.80 -12.60
N GLY A 51 5.83 -7.69 -12.74
CA GLY A 51 5.13 -7.51 -14.01
C GLY A 51 4.75 -6.06 -14.27
N ILE A 52 3.68 -5.58 -13.64
CA ILE A 52 3.01 -4.33 -14.04
C ILE A 52 3.88 -3.09 -13.80
N VAL A 53 4.64 -3.03 -12.70
CA VAL A 53 5.47 -1.86 -12.37
C VAL A 53 6.71 -1.83 -13.25
N ASN A 54 7.31 -2.99 -13.51
CA ASN A 54 8.44 -3.10 -14.45
C ASN A 54 8.05 -2.72 -15.89
N ALA A 55 6.80 -2.97 -16.31
CA ALA A 55 6.31 -2.52 -17.62
C ALA A 55 6.19 -0.99 -17.74
N LEU A 56 6.25 -0.25 -16.63
CA LEU A 56 6.26 1.21 -16.59
C LEU A 56 7.67 1.81 -16.56
N ARG A 57 8.73 0.98 -16.55
CA ARG A 57 10.11 1.44 -16.50
C ARG A 57 10.41 2.41 -17.65
N GLU A 58 11.06 3.53 -17.31
CA GLU A 58 11.44 4.61 -18.24
C GLU A 58 10.25 5.35 -18.89
N ARG A 59 9.03 5.16 -18.39
CA ARG A 59 7.86 5.96 -18.77
C ARG A 59 7.63 7.04 -17.71
N PRO A 60 7.54 8.34 -18.05
CA PRO A 60 7.24 9.37 -17.08
C PRO A 60 5.84 9.15 -16.48
N CYS A 61 5.74 9.22 -15.16
CA CYS A 61 4.54 8.97 -14.36
C CYS A 61 4.48 9.90 -13.14
#